data_AF-A0A174A6I2-F1
#
_entry.id   AF-A0A174A6I2-F1
#
_cell.length_a   1.000
_cell.length_b   1.000
_cell.length_c   1.000
_cell.angle_alpha   90.00
_cell.angle_beta   90.00
_cell.angle_gamma   90.00
#
_symmetry.space_group_name_H-M   'P 1'
#
loop_
_entity.id
_entity.type
_entity.pdbx_description
1 polymer ?
#
loop_
_entity_poly.entity_id
_entity_poly.type
_entity_poly.pdbx_seq_one_letter_code
_entity_poly.pdbx_strand_id
1 'polypeptide(L)'
;MIHDNPGVLAAIAAKFADHGVSINGVNQDLKPTLKDPGYDGELQQLRLVTHMTDELTLRETVKDVCELDCVCGEPSILRVLN
;
A
#
# COMPACT_ATOMS: atom_id res chain seq x y z
N MET A 1 4.23 -6.26 0.68
CA MET A 1 4.48 -6.17 2.13
C MET A 1 5.09 -4.81 2.41
N ILE A 2 5.02 -4.32 3.65
CA ILE A 2 5.64 -3.04 4.04
C ILE A 2 6.46 -3.21 5.33
N HIS A 3 7.51 -2.41 5.47
CA HIS A 3 8.20 -2.14 6.73
C HIS A 3 7.45 -1.03 7.46
N ASP A 4 6.74 -1.38 8.53
CA ASP A 4 5.83 -0.49 9.22
C ASP A 4 6.58 0.58 10.05
N ASN A 5 6.80 1.71 9.39
CA ASN A 5 7.41 2.89 9.98
C ASN A 5 6.46 4.09 9.86
N PRO A 6 6.56 5.09 10.75
CA PRO A 6 5.80 6.33 10.60
C PRO A 6 6.00 6.95 9.21
N GLY A 7 4.89 7.32 8.56
CA GLY A 7 4.90 7.96 7.24
C GLY A 7 4.76 7.01 6.04
N VAL A 8 4.79 5.69 6.23
CA VAL A 8 4.63 4.72 5.13
C VAL A 8 3.29 4.88 4.41
N LEU A 9 2.19 4.98 5.16
CA LEU A 9 0.87 5.21 4.57
C LEU A 9 0.81 6.53 3.79
N ALA A 10 1.48 7.58 4.27
CA ALA A 10 1.52 8.87 3.60
C ALA A 10 2.32 8.80 2.29
N ALA A 11 3.48 8.14 2.30
CA ALA A 11 4.30 7.94 1.11
C ALA A 11 3.57 7.14 0.02
N ILE A 12 2.88 6.06 0.42
CA ILE A 12 2.08 5.25 -0.49
C ILE A 12 0.90 6.07 -1.02
N ALA A 13 0.14 6.76 -0.16
CA ALA A 13 -0.98 7.58 -0.60
C ALA A 13 -0.55 8.69 -1.57
N ALA A 14 0.63 9.28 -1.36
CA ALA A 14 1.19 10.27 -2.28
C ALA A 14 1.42 9.68 -3.68
N LYS A 15 1.97 8.46 -3.80
CA LYS A 15 2.12 7.79 -5.09
C LYS A 15 0.79 7.55 -5.80
N PHE A 16 -0.24 7.15 -5.06
CA PHE A 16 -1.58 7.03 -5.64
C PHE A 16 -2.12 8.38 -6.13
N ALA A 17 -1.89 9.46 -5.37
CA ALA A 17 -2.31 10.80 -5.74
C ALA A 17 -1.55 11.34 -6.98
N ASP A 18 -0.25 11.06 -7.10
CA ASP A 18 0.58 11.47 -8.25
C ASP A 18 0.04 10.90 -9.58
N HIS A 19 -0.56 9.71 -9.52
CA HIS A 19 -1.20 9.03 -10.65
C HIS A 19 -2.71 9.31 -10.77
N GLY A 20 -3.28 10.14 -9.90
CA GLY A 20 -4.71 10.47 -9.89
C GLY A 20 -5.63 9.31 -9.46
N VAL A 21 -5.09 8.28 -8.80
CA VAL A 21 -5.86 7.12 -8.32
C VAL A 21 -6.40 7.38 -6.92
N SER A 22 -7.72 7.45 -6.79
CA SER A 22 -8.37 7.64 -5.49
C SER A 22 -8.43 6.34 -4.67
N ILE A 23 -8.08 6.42 -3.39
CA ILE A 23 -8.14 5.32 -2.43
C ILE A 23 -9.51 5.31 -1.74
N ASN A 24 -10.21 4.18 -1.82
CA ASN A 24 -11.48 3.92 -1.14
C ASN A 24 -11.30 3.43 0.30
N GLY A 25 -10.28 2.61 0.53
CA GLY A 25 -10.08 1.97 1.82
C GLY A 25 -8.66 1.47 2.00
N VAL A 26 -8.19 1.52 3.24
CA VAL A 26 -6.88 1.07 3.66
C VAL A 26 -7.08 0.09 4.80
N ASN A 27 -6.43 -1.07 4.72
CA ASN A 27 -6.38 -2.03 5.81
C ASN A 27 -4.93 -2.47 5.98
N GLN A 28 -4.42 -2.33 7.20
CA GLN A 28 -3.11 -2.80 7.60
C GLN A 28 -3.30 -3.88 8.65
N ASP A 29 -3.04 -5.13 8.26
CA ASP A 29 -3.18 -6.28 9.14
C ASP A 29 -1.98 -6.30 10.11
N LEU A 30 -2.17 -5.70 11.29
CA LEU A 30 -1.23 -5.77 12.40
C LEU A 30 -1.16 -7.23 12.88
N LYS A 31 -0.05 -7.90 12.63
CA LYS A 31 0.21 -9.16 13.32
C LYS A 31 0.59 -8.84 14.78
N PRO A 32 0.08 -9.59 15.77
CA PRO A 32 0.53 -9.41 17.14
C PRO A 32 2.04 -9.62 17.20
N THR A 33 2.76 -8.62 17.67
CA THR A 33 4.21 -8.71 17.83
C THR A 33 4.59 -8.60 19.30
N LEU A 34 5.86 -8.86 19.62
CA LEU A 34 6.36 -8.88 21.00
C LEU A 34 6.45 -7.47 21.61
N LYS A 35 6.19 -6.42 20.81
CA LYS A 35 6.25 -5.00 21.16
C LYS A 35 4.96 -4.31 20.71
N ASP A 36 4.78 -3.04 21.10
CA ASP A 36 3.64 -2.25 20.62
C ASP A 36 3.67 -2.16 19.08
N PRO A 37 2.65 -2.68 18.38
CA PRO A 37 2.63 -2.70 16.92
C PRO A 37 2.55 -1.25 16.36
N GLY A 38 3.27 -0.98 15.27
CA GLY A 38 3.14 0.30 14.56
C GLY A 38 4.41 1.17 14.41
N TYR A 39 5.54 0.80 15.02
CA TYR A 39 6.64 1.76 15.23
C TYR A 39 8.08 1.22 15.16
N ASP A 40 8.30 -0.02 14.75
CA ASP A 40 9.64 -0.64 14.77
C ASP A 40 10.11 -1.23 13.42
N GLY A 41 9.40 -0.92 12.32
CA GLY A 41 9.77 -1.38 10.98
C GLY A 41 9.41 -2.84 10.71
N GLU A 42 8.56 -3.43 11.55
CA GLU A 42 8.04 -4.78 11.40
C GLU A 42 7.37 -4.99 10.04
N LEU A 43 7.53 -6.20 9.52
CA LEU A 43 6.93 -6.59 8.26
C LEU A 43 5.42 -6.79 8.42
N GLN A 44 4.65 -5.95 7.75
CA GLN A 44 3.20 -6.00 7.76
C GLN A 44 2.60 -6.08 6.37
N GLN A 45 1.34 -6.50 6.34
CA GLN A 45 0.58 -6.58 5.10
C GLN A 45 -0.33 -5.35 5.00
N LEU A 46 -0.16 -4.59 3.92
CA LEU A 46 -1.03 -3.49 3.56
C LEU A 46 -1.96 -3.92 2.41
N ARG A 47 -3.25 -3.64 2.57
CA ARG A 47 -4.29 -3.84 1.57
C ARG A 47 -4.95 -2.50 1.26
N LEU A 48 -5.00 -2.18 -0.03
CA LEU A 48 -5.62 -0.97 -0.53
C LEU A 48 -6.79 -1.34 -1.42
N VAL A 49 -7.87 -0.58 -1.31
CA VAL A 49 -9.01 -0.62 -2.22
C VAL A 49 -9.09 0.74 -2.87
N THR A 50 -9.17 0.79 -4.20
CA THR A 50 -9.30 2.04 -4.95
C THR A 50 -10.74 2.28 -5.39
N HIS A 51 -11.06 3.49 -5.80
CA HIS A 51 -12.19 3.71 -6.70
C HIS A 51 -11.87 3.15 -8.10
N MET A 52 -12.85 3.24 -9.01
CA MET A 52 -12.67 2.90 -10.41
C MET A 52 -11.53 3.72 -11.03
N THR A 53 -10.62 3.03 -11.69
CA THR A 53 -9.50 3.58 -12.46
C THR A 53 -9.19 2.64 -13.63
N ASP A 54 -8.50 3.11 -14.66
CA ASP A 54 -8.06 2.24 -15.74
C ASP A 54 -6.87 1.35 -15.32
N GLU A 55 -6.70 0.27 -16.07
CA GLU A 55 -5.71 -0.77 -15.80
C GLU A 55 -4.27 -0.28 -15.92
N LEU A 56 -3.98 0.59 -16.90
CA LEU A 56 -2.63 1.06 -17.16
C LEU A 56 -2.16 1.95 -16.01
N THR A 57 -2.98 2.94 -15.65
CA THR A 57 -2.72 3.86 -14.54
C THR A 57 -2.54 3.10 -13.22
N LEU A 58 -3.39 2.10 -12.93
CA LEU A 58 -3.25 1.30 -11.72
C LEU A 58 -1.92 0.54 -11.68
N ARG A 59 -1.49 -0.05 -12.80
CA ARG A 59 -0.22 -0.79 -12.87
C ARG A 59 0.99 0.12 -12.70
N GLU A 60 0.97 1.29 -13.33
CA GLU A 60 2.05 2.28 -13.18
C GLU A 60 2.11 2.79 -11.73
N THR A 61 0.96 3.08 -11.13
CA THR A 61 0.88 3.44 -9.70
C THR A 61 1.50 2.36 -8.81
N VAL A 62 1.12 1.09 -9.01
CA VAL A 62 1.63 -0.03 -8.21
C VAL A 62 3.13 -0.22 -8.42
N LYS A 63 3.63 -0.02 -9.65
CA LYS A 63 5.06 -0.08 -9.94
C LYS A 63 5.82 0.97 -9.15
N ASP A 64 5.39 2.23 -9.18
CA ASP A 64 6.04 3.33 -8.46
C ASP A 64 5.97 3.14 -6.93
N VAL A 65 4.88 2.56 -6.42
CA VAL A 65 4.77 2.19 -5.01
C VAL A 65 5.81 1.12 -4.65
N CYS A 66 6.06 0.15 -5.53
CA CYS A 66 7.07 -0.89 -5.29
C CYS A 66 8.52 -0.37 -5.29
N GLU A 67 8.76 0.85 -5.78
CA GLU A 67 10.06 1.52 -5.73
C GLU A 67 10.32 2.22 -4.39
N LEU A 68 9.33 2.30 -3.49
CA LEU A 68 9.52 2.86 -2.15
C LEU A 68 10.34 1.90 -1.28
N ASP A 69 11.34 2.42 -0.57
CA ASP A 69 12.22 1.63 0.32
C ASP A 69 11.46 0.86 1.41
N CYS A 70 10.27 1.34 1.78
CA CYS A 70 9.42 0.69 2.78
C CYS A 70 8.61 -0.47 2.21
N VAL A 71 8.54 -0.67 0.90
CA VAL A 71 7.76 -1.73 0.25
C VAL A 71 8.68 -2.90 -0.09
N CYS A 72 8.22 -4.11 0.21
CA CYS A 72 8.97 -5.32 -0.09
C CYS A 72 8.06 -6.46 -0.55
N GLY A 73 8.66 -7.39 -1.29
CA GLY A 73 7.96 -8.50 -1.92
C GLY A 73 7.08 -8.08 -3.12
N GLU A 74 6.39 -9.06 -3.70
CA GLU A 74 5.55 -8.81 -4.88
C GLU A 74 4.13 -8.37 -4.47
N PRO A 75 3.57 -7.34 -5.13
CA PRO A 75 2.19 -6.93 -4.90
C PRO A 75 1.22 -7.95 -5.50
N SER A 76 0.07 -8.13 -4.83
CA SER A 76 -1.05 -8.89 -5.40
C SER A 76 -2.17 -7.92 -5.77
N ILE A 77 -2.63 -7.99 -7.02
CA ILE A 77 -3.70 -7.14 -7.54
C ILE A 77 -4.92 -8.01 -7.85
N LEU A 78 -6.01 -7.77 -7.13
CA LEU A 78 -7.31 -8.39 -7.38
C LEU A 78 -8.26 -7.33 -7.91
N ARG A 79 -8.87 -7.59 -9.07
CA ARG A 79 -9.91 -6.72 -9.64
C ARG A 79 -11.24 -7.03 -9.01
N VAL A 80 -11.93 -6.00 -8.54
CA VAL A 80 -13.32 -6.09 -8.10
C VAL A 80 -14.17 -5.53 -9.22
N LEU A 81 -15.06 -6.36 -9.77
CA LEU A 81 -16.05 -5.96 -10.76
C LEU A 81 -17.39 -5.85 -10.05
N ASN A 82 -18.12 -4.77 -10.32
CA ASN A 82 -19.51 -4.61 -9.88
C ASN A 82 -20.46 -5.34 -10.83
#